data_AF-A0A955NMI4-F1
#
_entry.id   AF-A0A955NMI4-F1
#
_cell.length_a   1.000
_cell.length_b   1.000
_cell.length_c   1.000
_cell.angle_alpha   90.00
_cell.angle_beta   90.00
_cell.angle_gamma   90.00
#
_symmetry.space_group_name_H-M   'P 1'
#
loop_
_entity.id
_entity.type
_entity.pdbx_description
1 polymer ?
#
loop_
_entity_poly.entity_id
_entity_poly.type
_entity_poly.pdbx_seq_one_letter_code
_entity_poly.pdbx_strand_id
1 'polypeptide(L)'
;MKRRDFIGTAVVGATTLAAASHAEGEKGTSEKSIDTSFLKERVTLGQSGLKVSRVGLGSGMTGGMRRSNQVRMGEKNFRDLIRYAYDQGINFFDTADLYGTHRDIMPGLEGVPREEVTIVSKIWWAPGGIPEKERLMADELVERFLKELNTDYIDLLHL
;
A
#
# COMPACT_ATOMS: atom_id res chain seq x y z
N MET A 1 -29.41 -13.23 -27.22
CA MET A 1 -29.29 -11.99 -28.03
C MET A 1 -28.12 -12.18 -28.99
N LYS A 2 -28.30 -11.97 -30.30
CA LYS A 2 -27.32 -12.32 -31.34
C LYS A 2 -26.50 -11.08 -31.72
N ARG A 3 -25.18 -11.25 -31.88
CA ARG A 3 -24.16 -10.20 -32.16
C ARG A 3 -24.44 -9.29 -33.38
N ARG A 4 -25.45 -9.58 -34.19
CA ARG A 4 -25.80 -8.85 -35.43
C ARG A 4 -26.74 -7.68 -35.19
N ASP A 5 -27.43 -7.63 -34.04
CA ASP A 5 -28.39 -6.56 -33.74
C ASP A 5 -27.71 -5.29 -33.20
N PHE A 6 -26.43 -5.36 -32.83
CA PHE A 6 -25.70 -4.24 -32.20
C PHE A 6 -25.14 -3.23 -33.21
N ILE A 7 -24.79 -3.67 -34.43
CA ILE A 7 -24.16 -2.78 -35.42
C ILE A 7 -25.20 -1.84 -36.09
N GLY A 8 -26.46 -2.26 -36.18
CA GLY A 8 -27.53 -1.44 -36.76
C GLY A 8 -27.88 -0.20 -35.93
N THR A 9 -27.70 -0.25 -34.61
CA THR A 9 -28.04 0.87 -33.70
C THR A 9 -26.98 1.97 -33.68
N ALA A 10 -25.74 1.70 -34.10
CA ALA A 10 -24.64 2.67 -34.01
C ALA A 10 -24.70 3.78 -35.08
N VAL A 11 -25.31 3.54 -36.24
CA VAL A 11 -25.26 4.49 -37.37
C VAL A 11 -26.27 5.63 -37.24
N VAL A 12 -27.41 5.40 -36.56
CA VAL A 12 -28.44 6.44 -36.38
C VAL A 12 -28.06 7.45 -35.27
N GLY A 13 -27.19 7.06 -34.33
CA GLY A 13 -26.73 7.96 -33.26
C GLY A 13 -25.67 8.97 -33.67
N ALA A 14 -24.93 8.71 -34.75
CA ALA A 14 -23.78 9.55 -35.13
C ALA A 14 -24.18 10.88 -35.82
N THR A 15 -25.39 10.98 -36.37
CA THR A 15 -25.82 12.16 -37.14
C THR A 15 -26.47 13.26 -36.29
N THR A 16 -26.98 12.94 -35.08
CA THR A 16 -27.53 13.95 -34.16
C THR A 16 -26.48 14.62 -33.27
N LEU A 17 -25.29 14.04 -33.15
CA LEU A 17 -24.21 14.56 -32.30
C LEU A 17 -23.41 15.73 -32.91
N ALA A 18 -23.58 16.03 -34.20
CA ALA A 18 -22.82 17.10 -34.87
C ALA A 18 -23.42 18.51 -34.71
N ALA A 19 -24.57 18.67 -34.05
CA ALA A 19 -25.26 19.96 -33.92
C ALA A 19 -25.40 20.48 -32.47
N ALA A 20 -24.74 19.86 -31.49
CA ALA A 20 -24.76 20.29 -30.09
C ALA A 20 -23.37 20.63 -29.54
N SER A 21 -22.45 21.06 -30.41
CA SER A 21 -21.15 21.61 -29.99
C SER A 21 -21.29 23.09 -29.62
N HIS A 22 -22.05 23.40 -28.57
CA HIS A 22 -21.95 24.62 -27.77
C HIS A 22 -22.93 24.51 -26.60
N ALA A 23 -22.63 23.58 -25.69
CA ALA A 23 -23.10 23.65 -24.32
C ALA A 23 -21.86 23.72 -23.44
N GLU A 24 -21.57 24.91 -22.92
CA GLU A 24 -20.57 25.12 -21.89
C GLU A 24 -20.93 24.24 -20.70
N GLY A 25 -20.13 23.18 -20.49
CA GLY A 25 -20.27 22.27 -19.36
C GLY A 25 -20.06 23.02 -18.05
N GLU A 26 -21.05 22.89 -17.18
CA GLU A 26 -21.25 23.60 -15.93
C GLU A 26 -20.04 23.61 -15.00
N LYS A 27 -19.88 24.77 -14.34
CA LYS A 27 -18.95 25.02 -13.26
C LYS A 27 -19.10 23.99 -12.13
N GLY A 28 -17.99 23.34 -11.82
CA GLY A 28 -17.53 23.05 -10.47
C GLY A 28 -18.51 22.38 -9.53
N THR A 29 -18.49 21.04 -9.51
CA THR A 29 -18.75 20.34 -8.27
C THR A 29 -17.70 20.81 -7.26
N SER A 30 -18.11 21.59 -6.26
CA SER A 30 -17.29 21.84 -5.07
C SER A 30 -16.87 20.48 -4.52
N GLU A 31 -15.59 20.12 -4.70
CA GLU A 31 -15.00 19.00 -3.99
C GLU A 31 -15.14 19.34 -2.51
N LYS A 32 -16.00 18.61 -1.79
CA LYS A 32 -15.98 18.66 -0.33
C LYS A 32 -14.61 18.14 0.08
N SER A 33 -13.75 19.02 0.58
CA SER A 33 -12.48 18.61 1.17
C SER A 33 -12.76 17.72 2.37
N ILE A 34 -12.26 16.50 2.35
CA ILE A 34 -12.31 15.59 3.49
C ILE A 34 -11.27 16.07 4.50
N ASP A 35 -11.66 16.23 5.76
CA ASP A 35 -10.71 16.51 6.83
C ASP A 35 -9.82 15.28 7.06
N THR A 36 -8.53 15.40 6.73
CA THR A 36 -7.51 14.37 6.91
C THR A 36 -6.57 14.66 8.07
N SER A 37 -6.87 15.65 8.92
CA SER A 37 -6.04 16.02 10.08
C SER A 37 -5.75 14.84 11.01
N PHE A 38 -6.70 13.90 11.13
CA PHE A 38 -6.56 12.68 11.93
C PHE A 38 -5.41 11.76 11.49
N LEU A 39 -4.91 11.87 10.25
CA LEU A 39 -3.75 11.10 9.79
C LEU A 39 -2.46 11.50 10.51
N LYS A 40 -2.38 12.76 10.98
CA LYS A 40 -1.23 13.30 11.73
C LYS A 40 -1.33 13.05 13.23
N GLU A 41 -2.50 12.69 13.75
CA GLU A 41 -2.67 12.38 15.17
C GLU A 41 -1.87 11.13 15.55
N ARG A 42 -1.17 11.19 16.68
CA ARG A 42 -0.40 10.06 17.23
C ARG A 42 -1.12 9.47 18.43
N VAL A 43 -1.41 8.18 18.37
CA VAL A 43 -2.04 7.42 19.45
C VAL A 43 -1.06 6.37 20.00
N THR A 44 -1.17 6.06 21.29
CA THR A 44 -0.37 4.97 21.87
C THR A 44 -0.93 3.63 21.44
N LEU A 45 -0.07 2.75 20.93
CA LEU A 45 -0.46 1.40 20.55
C LEU A 45 -0.51 0.48 21.77
N GLY A 46 -1.68 0.31 22.37
CA GLY A 46 -1.88 -0.59 23.50
C GLY A 46 -0.92 -0.28 24.67
N GLN A 47 -0.20 -1.29 25.14
CA GLN A 47 0.77 -1.15 26.25
C GLN A 47 2.23 -1.01 25.77
N SER A 48 2.49 -0.95 24.47
CA SER A 48 3.88 -0.93 23.95
C SER A 48 4.59 0.42 24.15
N GLY A 49 3.83 1.49 24.40
CA GLY A 49 4.36 2.86 24.46
C GLY A 49 4.62 3.49 23.09
N LEU A 50 4.55 2.73 21.99
CA LEU A 50 4.76 3.23 20.62
C LEU A 50 3.69 4.25 20.24
N LYS A 51 4.11 5.31 19.53
CA LYS A 51 3.25 6.40 19.05
C LYS A 51 3.02 6.27 17.55
N VAL A 52 1.85 5.81 17.17
CA VAL A 52 1.49 5.51 15.77
C VAL A 52 0.41 6.44 15.25
N SER A 53 0.38 6.68 13.96
CA SER A 53 -0.75 7.30 13.27
C SER A 53 -2.00 6.45 13.43
N ARG A 54 -3.18 7.08 13.49
CA ARG A 54 -4.47 6.37 13.60
C ARG A 54 -4.72 5.39 12.45
N VAL A 55 -4.14 5.68 11.30
CA VAL A 55 -4.17 4.83 10.10
C VAL A 55 -2.75 4.38 9.80
N GLY A 56 -2.59 3.11 9.45
CA GLY A 56 -1.33 2.56 8.94
C GLY A 56 -1.41 2.20 7.46
N LEU A 57 -0.26 2.13 6.80
CA LEU A 57 -0.14 1.63 5.43
C LEU A 57 0.17 0.12 5.45
N GLY A 58 -0.77 -0.70 4.98
CA GLY A 58 -0.55 -2.13 4.79
C GLY A 58 -0.03 -2.46 3.39
N SER A 59 0.97 -3.34 3.31
CA SER A 59 1.61 -3.73 2.05
C SER A 59 1.30 -5.17 1.56
N GLY A 60 0.27 -5.80 2.14
CA GLY A 60 -0.07 -7.23 1.94
C GLY A 60 -1.29 -7.53 1.06
N MET A 61 -1.79 -6.60 0.24
CA MET A 61 -3.03 -6.81 -0.52
C MET A 61 -2.87 -8.00 -1.50
N THR A 62 -3.68 -9.04 -1.31
CA THR A 62 -3.55 -10.33 -2.05
C THR A 62 -2.10 -10.87 -1.99
N GLY A 63 -1.47 -10.79 -0.81
CA GLY A 63 -0.10 -11.23 -0.58
C GLY A 63 0.04 -12.72 -0.29
N GLY A 64 1.11 -13.32 -0.83
CA GLY A 64 1.52 -14.70 -0.57
C GLY A 64 2.75 -15.04 -1.40
N MET A 65 3.53 -16.04 -1.00
CA MET A 65 4.75 -16.47 -1.71
C MET A 65 5.70 -15.30 -2.08
N ARG A 66 5.87 -14.34 -1.16
CA ARG A 66 6.64 -13.09 -1.35
C ARG A 66 6.16 -12.20 -2.49
N ARG A 67 4.84 -12.15 -2.72
CA ARG A 67 4.27 -11.34 -3.79
C ARG A 67 2.88 -10.80 -3.45
N SER A 68 2.80 -9.52 -3.09
CA SER A 68 1.54 -8.76 -2.96
C SER A 68 1.23 -7.90 -4.18
N ASN A 69 0.07 -7.24 -4.18
CA ASN A 69 -0.28 -6.26 -5.22
C ASN A 69 0.70 -5.07 -5.22
N GLN A 70 1.22 -4.70 -4.06
CA GLN A 70 2.25 -3.67 -3.89
C GLN A 70 3.55 -4.06 -4.60
N VAL A 71 3.96 -5.33 -4.52
CA VAL A 71 5.07 -5.82 -5.36
C VAL A 71 4.69 -5.82 -6.85
N ARG A 72 3.46 -6.24 -7.19
CA ARG A 72 3.00 -6.34 -8.59
C ARG A 72 2.87 -4.99 -9.30
N MET A 73 2.59 -3.90 -8.58
CA MET A 73 2.54 -2.54 -9.18
C MET A 73 3.93 -2.00 -9.54
N GLY A 74 5.00 -2.66 -9.09
CA GLY A 74 6.39 -2.28 -9.36
C GLY A 74 6.98 -1.39 -8.26
N GLU A 75 8.30 -1.55 -8.08
CA GLU A 75 9.12 -0.89 -7.05
C GLU A 75 8.88 0.62 -6.95
N LYS A 76 8.96 1.34 -8.07
CA LYS A 76 8.74 2.79 -8.10
C LYS A 76 7.36 3.18 -7.55
N ASN A 77 6.30 2.54 -8.04
CA ASN A 77 4.93 2.88 -7.63
C ASN A 77 4.68 2.56 -6.16
N PHE A 78 5.26 1.47 -5.66
CA PHE A 78 5.12 1.13 -4.26
C PHE A 78 5.87 2.10 -3.35
N ARG A 79 7.10 2.50 -3.73
CA ARG A 79 7.85 3.53 -3.00
C ARG A 79 7.17 4.88 -3.02
N ASP A 80 6.61 5.29 -4.16
CA ASP A 80 5.82 6.52 -4.28
C ASP A 80 4.59 6.47 -3.36
N LEU A 81 3.93 5.31 -3.23
CA LEU A 81 2.81 5.12 -2.30
C LEU A 81 3.26 5.23 -0.83
N ILE A 82 4.39 4.63 -0.46
CA ILE A 82 4.98 4.75 0.88
C ILE A 82 5.29 6.21 1.20
N ARG A 83 5.97 6.89 0.28
CA ARG A 83 6.33 8.31 0.43
C ARG A 83 5.09 9.18 0.58
N TYR A 84 4.09 8.97 -0.27
CA TYR A 84 2.83 9.69 -0.19
C TYR A 84 2.13 9.48 1.16
N ALA A 85 2.05 8.24 1.66
CA ALA A 85 1.47 7.95 2.96
C ALA A 85 2.19 8.72 4.07
N TYR A 86 3.53 8.72 4.05
CA TYR A 86 4.34 9.49 4.99
C TYR A 86 4.05 11.00 4.92
N ASP A 87 4.02 11.56 3.71
CA ASP A 87 3.75 12.99 3.49
C ASP A 87 2.33 13.40 3.94
N GLN A 88 1.36 12.48 3.95
CA GLN A 88 0.03 12.69 4.54
C GLN A 88 0.01 12.59 6.07
N GLY A 89 1.11 12.20 6.70
CA GLY A 89 1.27 12.10 8.15
C GLY A 89 1.20 10.68 8.71
N ILE A 90 1.07 9.64 7.87
CA ILE A 90 1.11 8.25 8.33
C ILE A 90 2.54 7.90 8.74
N ASN A 91 2.73 7.35 9.93
CA ASN A 91 4.03 6.85 10.38
C ASN A 91 4.03 5.35 10.71
N PHE A 92 2.90 4.66 10.51
CA PHE A 92 2.76 3.24 10.84
C PHE A 92 2.70 2.40 9.58
N PHE A 93 3.72 1.55 9.37
CA PHE A 93 3.91 0.77 8.15
C PHE A 93 3.89 -0.73 8.44
N ASP A 94 3.02 -1.45 7.75
CA ASP A 94 2.83 -2.89 7.88
C ASP A 94 3.38 -3.65 6.68
N THR A 95 4.22 -4.64 6.96
CA THR A 95 4.84 -5.54 5.99
C THR A 95 4.89 -6.98 6.53
N ALA A 96 5.39 -7.92 5.74
CA ALA A 96 5.62 -9.31 6.12
C ALA A 96 6.52 -9.99 5.08
N ASP A 97 7.19 -11.08 5.48
CA ASP A 97 7.97 -11.93 4.57
C ASP A 97 7.12 -12.40 3.37
N LEU A 98 5.90 -12.87 3.66
CA LEU A 98 4.98 -13.36 2.64
C LEU A 98 4.59 -12.32 1.59
N TYR A 99 4.72 -11.03 1.88
CA TYR A 99 4.33 -9.97 0.97
C TYR A 99 5.45 -9.67 -0.02
N GLY A 100 6.71 -9.91 0.35
CA GLY A 100 7.89 -9.58 -0.43
C GLY A 100 8.19 -8.09 -0.48
N THR A 101 7.73 -7.31 0.51
CA THR A 101 7.75 -5.83 0.48
C THR A 101 8.83 -5.19 1.34
N HIS A 102 9.61 -5.96 2.12
CA HIS A 102 10.65 -5.42 3.02
C HIS A 102 11.62 -4.46 2.31
N ARG A 103 12.08 -4.85 1.13
CA ARG A 103 13.11 -4.12 0.36
C ARG A 103 12.69 -2.73 -0.11
N ASP A 104 11.41 -2.39 -0.03
CA ASP A 104 10.89 -1.12 -0.51
C ASP A 104 10.42 -0.19 0.60
N ILE A 105 10.27 -0.69 1.84
CA ILE A 105 9.79 0.12 2.98
C ILE A 105 10.73 1.30 3.26
N MET A 106 11.97 1.03 3.65
CA MET A 106 12.92 2.11 3.96
C MET A 106 13.35 2.91 2.72
N PRO A 107 13.55 2.32 1.53
CA PRO A 107 13.77 3.12 0.33
C PRO A 107 12.60 4.05 -0.05
N GLY A 108 11.36 3.67 0.23
CA GLY A 108 10.20 4.57 0.09
C GLY A 108 10.16 5.69 1.14
N LEU A 109 10.97 5.59 2.19
CA LEU A 109 11.12 6.54 3.29
C LEU A 109 12.50 7.20 3.28
N GLU A 110 13.15 7.30 2.12
CA GLU A 110 14.46 7.94 2.00
C GLU A 110 14.46 9.35 2.62
N GLY A 111 15.45 9.61 3.46
CA GLY A 111 15.61 10.87 4.20
C GLY A 111 14.71 11.03 5.43
N VAL A 112 13.84 10.06 5.76
CA VAL A 112 13.06 10.05 6.99
C VAL A 112 13.88 9.41 8.12
N PRO A 113 14.03 10.05 9.30
CA PRO A 113 14.67 9.42 10.45
C PRO A 113 13.93 8.13 10.84
N ARG A 114 14.68 7.06 11.10
CA ARG A 114 14.13 5.72 11.34
C ARG A 114 13.21 5.69 12.56
N GLU A 115 13.50 6.50 13.58
CA GLU A 115 12.75 6.67 14.82
C GLU A 115 11.41 7.43 14.64
N GLU A 116 11.19 8.11 13.52
CA GLU A 116 9.93 8.80 13.25
C GLU A 116 8.83 7.86 12.74
N VAL A 117 9.22 6.65 12.30
CA VAL A 117 8.33 5.65 11.74
C VAL A 117 8.29 4.38 12.57
N THR A 118 7.13 3.73 12.59
CA THR A 118 6.91 2.43 13.23
C THR A 118 6.71 1.39 12.13
N ILE A 119 7.55 0.36 12.13
CA ILE A 119 7.47 -0.75 11.17
C ILE A 119 7.05 -2.02 11.90
N VAL A 120 5.99 -2.65 11.42
CA VAL A 120 5.60 -4.00 11.84
C VAL A 120 5.89 -5.01 10.75
N SER A 121 6.52 -6.14 11.13
CA SER A 121 6.68 -7.30 10.26
C SER A 121 6.12 -8.55 10.93
N LYS A 122 6.05 -9.65 10.17
CA LYS A 122 5.40 -10.90 10.58
C LYS A 122 6.21 -12.10 10.11
N ILE A 123 6.37 -13.07 11.00
CA ILE A 123 6.91 -14.38 10.68
C ILE A 123 5.73 -15.30 10.32
N TRP A 124 5.87 -16.07 9.24
CA TRP A 124 4.92 -17.14 8.94
C TRP A 124 5.49 -18.48 9.41
N TRP A 125 4.79 -19.15 10.32
CA TRP A 125 5.24 -20.40 10.93
C TRP A 125 4.51 -21.64 10.40
N ALA A 126 3.35 -21.47 9.76
CA ALA A 126 2.56 -22.59 9.25
C ALA A 126 3.07 -23.11 7.89
N PRO A 127 2.78 -24.37 7.53
CA PRO A 127 3.08 -24.87 6.18
C PRO A 127 2.38 -24.05 5.08
N GLY A 128 2.94 -24.05 3.87
CA GLY A 128 2.28 -23.52 2.67
C GLY A 128 2.37 -22.00 2.45
N GLY A 129 3.18 -21.27 3.24
CA GLY A 129 3.41 -19.83 3.06
C GLY A 129 4.73 -19.50 2.33
N ILE A 130 5.84 -19.98 2.90
CA ILE A 130 7.19 -19.87 2.33
C ILE A 130 7.74 -21.29 2.04
N PRO A 131 8.72 -21.45 1.14
CA PRO A 131 9.36 -22.74 0.94
C PRO A 131 9.89 -23.30 2.27
N GLU A 132 9.63 -24.57 2.59
CA GLU A 132 9.96 -25.16 3.91
C GLU A 132 11.44 -25.01 4.28
N LYS A 133 12.34 -25.12 3.29
CA LYS A 133 13.79 -24.92 3.48
C LYS A 133 14.18 -23.49 3.92
N GLU A 134 13.27 -22.53 3.77
CA GLU A 134 13.45 -21.12 4.12
C GLU A 134 12.65 -20.73 5.37
N ARG A 135 11.93 -21.69 5.98
CA ARG A 135 11.25 -21.54 7.26
C ARG A 135 12.24 -21.79 8.40
N LEU A 136 13.19 -20.85 8.52
CA LEU A 136 14.25 -20.85 9.52
C LEU A 136 13.72 -20.50 10.91
N MET A 137 14.62 -20.53 11.90
CA MET A 137 14.32 -20.07 13.25
C MET A 137 14.05 -18.56 13.27
N ALA A 138 13.31 -18.09 14.28
CA ALA A 138 12.83 -16.72 14.33
C ALA A 138 13.96 -15.68 14.34
N ASP A 139 15.06 -15.97 15.02
CA ASP A 139 16.28 -15.17 15.06
C ASP A 139 16.91 -15.02 13.66
N GLU A 140 17.09 -16.12 12.92
CA GLU A 140 17.61 -16.11 11.55
C GLU A 140 16.70 -15.32 10.59
N LEU A 141 15.38 -15.47 10.74
CA LEU A 141 14.40 -14.73 9.94
C LEU A 141 14.45 -13.24 10.24
N VAL A 142 14.53 -12.85 11.51
CA VAL A 142 14.64 -11.45 11.93
C VAL A 142 15.92 -10.83 11.39
N GLU A 143 17.07 -11.51 11.47
CA GLU A 143 18.32 -11.00 10.88
C GLU A 143 18.19 -10.76 9.37
N ARG A 144 17.53 -11.67 8.65
CA ARG A 144 17.25 -11.47 7.22
C ARG A 144 16.32 -10.28 7.00
N PHE A 145 15.25 -10.14 7.79
CA PHE A 145 14.31 -9.03 7.65
C PHE A 145 14.95 -7.68 7.90
N LEU A 146 15.82 -7.57 8.90
CA LEU A 146 16.59 -6.35 9.19
C LEU A 146 17.48 -5.95 8.00
N LYS A 147 18.17 -6.93 7.40
CA LYS A 147 18.96 -6.72 6.17
C LYS A 147 18.09 -6.29 5.00
N GLU A 148 16.94 -6.92 4.79
CA GLU A 148 16.03 -6.58 3.69
C GLU A 148 15.36 -5.22 3.88
N LEU A 149 14.97 -4.87 5.10
CA LEU A 149 14.39 -3.58 5.46
C LEU A 149 15.44 -2.47 5.48
N ASN A 150 16.75 -2.79 5.51
CA ASN A 150 17.83 -1.82 5.69
C ASN A 150 17.68 -1.01 6.99
N THR A 151 17.47 -1.71 8.12
CA THR A 151 17.36 -1.12 9.46
C THR A 151 17.94 -2.08 10.50
N ASP A 152 18.25 -1.57 11.69
CA ASP A 152 18.80 -2.27 12.85
C ASP A 152 17.74 -2.79 13.83
N TYR A 153 16.49 -2.32 13.73
CA TYR A 153 15.38 -2.82 14.55
C TYR A 153 14.03 -2.86 13.82
N ILE A 154 13.13 -3.70 14.33
CA ILE A 154 11.71 -3.75 13.94
C ILE A 154 10.91 -3.40 15.20
N ASP A 155 9.99 -2.42 15.11
CA ASP A 155 9.24 -1.94 16.26
C ASP A 155 8.30 -3.00 16.83
N LEU A 156 7.69 -3.80 15.94
CA LEU A 156 6.74 -4.84 16.27
C LEU A 156 6.94 -6.06 15.37
N LEU A 157 6.96 -7.24 15.97
CA LEU A 157 7.03 -8.51 15.25
C LEU A 157 5.82 -9.37 15.62
N HIS A 158 5.03 -9.76 14.62
CA HIS A 158 3.92 -10.71 14.79
C HIS A 158 4.36 -12.13 14.41
N LEU A 159 3.71 -13.10 15.06
CA LEU A 159 3.81 -14.53 14.76
C LEU A 159 2.53 -15.00 14.05
#